data_AF-A0A2N1N613-F1
#
_entry.id   AF-A0A2N1N613-F1
#
_cell.length_a   1.000
_cell.length_b   1.000
_cell.length_c   1.000
_cell.angle_alpha   90.00
_cell.angle_beta   90.00
_cell.angle_gamma   90.00
#
_symmetry.space_group_name_H-M   'P 1'
#
loop_
_entity.id
_entity.type
_entity.pdbx_description
1 polymer ?
#
loop_
_entity_poly.entity_id
_entity_poly.type
_entity_poly.pdbx_seq_one_letter_code
_entity_poly.pdbx_strand_id
1 'polypeptide(L)'
;MTLRPFYDLVQLGLDEYEDNELVLNIVHDLNQFFEQQNCTCRHSKKQKDLRTCYEKVGFKRFFERYIELKSLDKKELELVIKAQLMVFEITNEKSDNTNSNIQRYRYCYNSSLPLCKPAFLKLCGINDYLLGTLQNHLHTEGLSERIHGNIGRIPMTDNRVFLNFEITFPLKQFLVQYSCIHGLPSPL
;
A
#
# COMPACT_ATOMS: atom_id res chain seq x y z
N MET A 1 7.38 21.83 -16.83
CA MET A 1 7.97 21.73 -15.48
C MET A 1 7.11 22.55 -14.55
N THR A 2 6.22 21.93 -13.79
CA THR A 2 5.49 22.60 -12.70
C THR A 2 6.46 22.75 -11.52
N LEU A 3 6.79 23.98 -11.17
CA LEU A 3 7.62 24.29 -10.00
C LEU A 3 6.87 23.85 -8.74
N ARG A 4 7.50 23.03 -7.90
CA ARG A 4 6.96 22.66 -6.59
C ARG A 4 6.94 23.90 -5.67
N PRO A 5 5.90 24.12 -4.86
CA PRO A 5 5.92 25.13 -3.81
C PRO A 5 7.07 24.89 -2.83
N PHE A 6 7.59 25.96 -2.23
CA PHE A 6 8.49 25.84 -1.08
C PHE A 6 7.69 25.38 0.14
N TYR A 7 8.20 24.39 0.87
CA TYR A 7 7.60 23.87 2.10
C TYR A 7 8.52 24.14 3.29
N ASP A 8 8.03 24.86 4.29
CA ASP A 8 8.73 25.05 5.56
C ASP A 8 8.46 23.84 6.46
N LEU A 9 9.43 22.94 6.56
CA LEU A 9 9.32 21.72 7.38
C LEU A 9 9.13 22.04 8.86
N VAL A 10 9.69 23.14 9.37
CA VAL A 10 9.55 23.54 10.77
C VAL A 10 8.10 23.92 11.07
N GLN A 11 7.44 24.66 10.18
CA GLN A 11 6.01 24.99 10.32
C GLN A 11 5.11 23.76 10.27
N LEU A 12 5.52 22.71 9.56
CA LEU A 12 4.82 21.44 9.50
C LEU A 12 5.14 20.50 10.68
N GLY A 13 6.04 20.90 11.59
CA GLY A 13 6.52 20.10 12.71
C GLY A 13 7.45 18.97 12.31
N LEU A 14 8.08 19.06 11.13
CA LEU A 14 8.97 18.07 10.54
C LEU A 14 10.43 18.51 10.61
N ASP A 15 10.81 19.26 11.63
CA ASP A 15 12.16 19.79 11.86
C ASP A 15 13.21 18.68 12.08
N GLU A 16 12.78 17.47 12.43
CA GLU A 16 13.63 16.28 12.56
C GLU A 16 13.89 15.54 11.23
N TYR A 17 13.20 15.91 10.15
CA TYR A 17 13.35 15.28 8.84
C TYR A 17 14.28 16.09 7.94
N GLU A 18 15.10 15.38 7.16
CA GLU A 18 15.97 16.01 6.16
C GLU A 18 15.14 16.65 5.05
N ASP A 19 15.54 17.87 4.66
CA ASP A 19 15.01 18.56 3.49
C ASP A 19 15.59 17.96 2.20
N ASN A 20 15.12 16.75 1.87
CA ASN A 20 15.48 16.02 0.68
C ASN A 20 14.28 15.80 -0.26
N GLU A 21 14.55 15.41 -1.50
CA GLU A 21 13.52 15.28 -2.52
C GLU A 21 12.42 14.28 -2.12
N LEU A 22 12.77 13.19 -1.44
CA LEU A 22 11.82 12.18 -0.98
C LEU A 22 10.81 12.78 0.02
N VAL A 23 11.30 13.47 1.04
CA VAL A 23 10.47 14.12 2.06
C VAL A 23 9.59 15.19 1.41
N LEU A 24 10.18 16.06 0.58
CA LEU A 24 9.44 17.11 -0.11
C LEU A 24 8.38 16.55 -1.08
N ASN A 25 8.64 15.43 -1.76
CA ASN A 25 7.67 14.76 -2.62
C ASN A 25 6.44 14.33 -1.82
N ILE A 26 6.67 13.71 -0.66
CA ILE A 26 5.60 13.23 0.22
C ILE A 26 4.83 14.41 0.81
N VAL A 27 5.53 15.43 1.29
CA VAL A 27 4.91 16.65 1.83
C VAL A 27 4.01 17.30 0.77
N HIS A 28 4.49 17.41 -0.46
CA HIS A 28 3.71 17.96 -1.57
C HIS A 28 2.45 17.13 -1.85
N ASP A 29 2.60 15.82 -1.99
CA ASP A 29 1.51 14.88 -2.29
C ASP A 29 0.44 14.84 -1.18
N LEU A 30 0.84 14.94 0.09
CA LEU A 30 -0.09 15.02 1.21
C LEU A 30 -0.80 16.38 1.26
N ASN A 31 -0.09 17.49 1.07
CA ASN A 31 -0.72 18.82 1.05
C ASN A 31 -1.76 18.93 -0.08
N GLN A 32 -1.42 18.50 -1.29
CA GLN A 32 -2.38 18.48 -2.41
C GLN A 32 -3.61 17.63 -2.10
N PHE A 33 -3.41 16.47 -1.46
CA PHE A 33 -4.53 15.64 -1.04
C PHE A 33 -5.43 16.35 -0.03
N PHE A 34 -4.86 17.01 0.99
CA PHE A 34 -5.63 17.70 2.01
C PHE A 34 -6.35 18.96 1.50
N GLU A 35 -5.76 19.69 0.55
CA GLU A 35 -6.41 20.81 -0.11
C GLU A 35 -7.64 20.38 -0.93
N GLN A 36 -7.61 19.17 -1.51
CA GLN A 36 -8.68 18.64 -2.34
C GLN A 36 -9.76 17.91 -1.53
N GLN A 37 -9.43 17.35 -0.36
CA GLN A 37 -10.30 16.44 0.38
C GLN A 37 -10.89 17.06 1.65
N ASN A 38 -12.14 17.49 1.56
CA ASN A 38 -12.90 18.05 2.68
C ASN A 38 -13.77 17.01 3.39
N CYS A 39 -13.19 15.85 3.74
CA CYS A 39 -13.91 14.82 4.47
C CYS A 39 -13.82 15.01 5.99
N THR A 40 -14.88 14.68 6.72
CA THR A 40 -14.92 14.76 8.20
C THR A 40 -14.75 13.39 8.84
N CYS A 41 -14.01 13.36 9.95
CA CYS A 41 -13.76 12.17 10.76
C CYS A 41 -14.91 11.99 11.75
N ARG A 42 -15.95 11.24 11.33
CA ARG A 42 -17.23 11.16 12.05
C ARG A 42 -17.30 9.93 12.96
N HIS A 43 -17.60 10.16 14.24
CA HIS A 43 -17.83 9.10 15.24
C HIS A 43 -19.31 8.78 15.48
N SER A 44 -20.20 9.76 15.34
CA SER A 44 -21.61 9.63 15.72
C SER A 44 -22.42 10.81 15.17
N LYS A 45 -23.74 10.64 15.03
CA LYS A 45 -24.69 11.67 14.61
C LYS A 45 -24.96 12.74 15.69
N LYS A 46 -24.57 12.52 16.94
CA LYS A 46 -25.00 13.33 18.11
C LYS A 46 -24.23 14.63 18.36
N GLN A 47 -23.07 14.85 17.74
CA GLN A 47 -22.37 16.14 17.74
C GLN A 47 -21.71 16.37 16.37
N LYS A 48 -22.01 17.51 15.75
CA LYS A 48 -21.48 17.88 14.44
C LYS A 48 -20.10 18.52 14.61
N ASP A 49 -19.08 17.69 14.87
CA ASP A 49 -17.70 18.13 14.76
C ASP A 49 -17.40 18.35 13.26
N LEU A 50 -17.28 19.62 12.87
CA LEU A 50 -17.07 20.06 11.49
C LEU A 50 -15.62 19.92 11.05
N ARG A 51 -14.70 19.61 11.98
CA ARG A 51 -13.29 19.48 11.64
C ARG A 51 -13.06 18.36 10.66
N THR A 52 -12.24 18.64 9.66
CA THR A 52 -11.81 17.65 8.68
C THR A 52 -11.00 16.56 9.35
N CYS A 53 -10.85 15.42 8.68
CA CYS A 53 -9.98 14.37 9.17
C CYS A 53 -8.54 14.83 9.36
N TYR A 54 -8.09 15.67 8.45
CA TYR A 54 -6.77 16.27 8.49
C TYR A 54 -6.58 17.12 9.75
N GLU A 55 -7.51 18.04 10.05
CA GLU A 55 -7.44 18.89 11.24
C GLU A 55 -7.44 18.09 12.55
N LYS A 56 -8.12 16.93 12.58
CA LYS A 56 -8.15 16.09 13.78
C LYS A 56 -6.89 15.25 13.97
N VAL A 57 -6.31 14.75 12.89
CA VAL A 57 -5.08 13.94 12.96
C VAL A 57 -3.87 14.85 13.15
N GLY A 58 -3.79 15.95 12.39
CA GLY A 58 -2.62 16.82 12.28
C GLY A 58 -1.65 16.35 11.20
N PHE A 59 -0.97 17.29 10.52
CA PHE A 59 -0.06 16.98 9.41
C PHE A 59 1.09 16.06 9.80
N LYS A 60 1.89 16.45 10.81
CA LYS A 60 3.03 15.67 11.32
C LYS A 60 2.64 14.21 11.59
N ARG A 61 1.59 14.00 12.38
CA ARG A 61 1.09 12.67 12.78
C ARG A 61 0.60 11.84 11.61
N PHE A 62 0.02 12.48 10.59
CA PHE A 62 -0.38 11.79 9.37
C PHE A 62 0.84 11.42 8.52
N PHE A 63 1.79 12.34 8.37
CA PHE A 63 3.03 12.16 7.63
C PHE A 63 3.89 11.03 8.21
N GLU A 64 4.15 11.05 9.52
CA GLU A 64 4.87 9.99 10.24
C GLU A 64 4.24 8.63 9.98
N ARG A 65 2.93 8.53 10.21
CA ARG A 65 2.20 7.28 10.04
C ARG A 65 2.15 6.81 8.58
N TYR A 66 2.06 7.74 7.63
CA TYR A 66 2.12 7.44 6.21
C TYR A 66 3.50 6.87 5.83
N ILE A 67 4.59 7.45 6.33
CA ILE A 67 5.95 6.94 6.09
C ILE A 67 6.14 5.56 6.73
N GLU A 68 5.70 5.37 7.98
CA GLU A 68 5.73 4.07 8.64
C GLU A 68 5.07 2.99 7.78
N LEU A 69 3.85 3.24 7.31
CA LEU A 69 3.11 2.28 6.48
C LEU A 69 3.74 2.10 5.10
N LYS A 70 4.30 3.15 4.50
CA LYS A 70 4.96 3.10 3.19
C LYS A 70 6.30 2.37 3.23
N SER A 71 6.95 2.30 4.40
CA SER A 71 8.19 1.54 4.61
C SER A 71 7.98 0.04 4.74
N LEU A 72 6.74 -0.41 4.95
CA LEU A 72 6.40 -1.83 5.02
C LEU A 72 6.46 -2.50 3.65
N ASP A 73 6.92 -3.74 3.63
CA ASP A 73 6.78 -4.56 2.43
C ASP A 73 5.30 -4.84 2.16
N LYS A 74 4.98 -5.12 0.90
CA LYS A 74 3.59 -5.34 0.46
C LYS A 74 2.81 -6.29 1.36
N LYS A 75 3.42 -7.41 1.76
CA LYS A 75 2.77 -8.45 2.58
C LYS A 75 2.47 -7.93 3.99
N GLU A 76 3.39 -7.18 4.57
CA GLU A 76 3.27 -6.60 5.90
C GLU A 76 2.19 -5.51 5.91
N LEU A 77 2.19 -4.63 4.91
CA LEU A 77 1.15 -3.61 4.74
C LEU A 77 -0.24 -4.23 4.60
N GLU A 78 -0.38 -5.24 3.73
CA GLU A 78 -1.66 -5.95 3.55
C GLU A 78 -2.12 -6.62 4.85
N LEU A 79 -1.21 -7.21 5.64
CA LEU A 79 -1.51 -7.79 6.95
C LEU A 79 -1.98 -6.74 7.95
N VAL A 80 -1.29 -5.58 8.04
CA VAL A 80 -1.67 -4.48 8.92
C VAL A 80 -3.07 -3.97 8.58
N ILE A 81 -3.38 -3.77 7.30
CA ILE A 81 -4.69 -3.30 6.85
C ILE A 81 -5.77 -4.34 7.21
N LYS A 82 -5.53 -5.63 6.92
CA LYS A 82 -6.47 -6.71 7.26
C LYS A 82 -6.72 -6.81 8.77
N ALA A 83 -5.69 -6.69 9.60
CA ALA A 83 -5.82 -6.69 11.05
C ALA A 83 -6.66 -5.51 11.54
N GLN A 84 -6.46 -4.31 10.99
CA GLN A 84 -7.31 -3.16 11.31
C GLN A 84 -8.76 -3.37 10.87
N LEU A 85 -8.99 -3.89 9.66
CA LEU A 85 -10.33 -4.20 9.17
C LEU A 85 -11.04 -5.23 10.07
N MET A 86 -10.33 -6.23 10.55
CA MET A 86 -10.86 -7.25 11.48
C MET A 86 -11.26 -6.62 12.83
N VAL A 87 -10.45 -5.71 13.39
CA VAL A 87 -10.76 -5.05 14.68
C VAL A 87 -11.91 -4.06 14.55
N PHE A 88 -12.03 -3.37 13.41
CA PHE A 88 -13.02 -2.32 13.18
C PHE A 88 -14.17 -2.76 12.28
N GLU A 89 -14.41 -4.06 12.20
CA GLU A 89 -15.57 -4.64 11.56
C GLU A 89 -16.84 -4.20 12.32
N ILE A 90 -17.77 -3.57 11.60
CA ILE A 90 -19.07 -3.19 12.16
C ILE A 90 -19.96 -4.41 12.01
N THR A 91 -20.08 -5.20 13.06
CA THR A 91 -21.09 -6.26 13.14
C THR A 91 -22.46 -5.59 13.11
N ASN A 92 -23.17 -5.70 11.98
CA ASN A 92 -24.57 -5.32 11.94
C ASN A 92 -25.32 -6.33 12.84
N GLU A 93 -25.65 -5.93 14.07
CA GLU A 93 -26.67 -6.65 14.83
C GLU A 93 -27.97 -6.57 14.04
N LYS A 94 -28.30 -7.67 13.34
CA LYS A 94 -29.59 -8.03 12.74
C LYS A 94 -30.39 -6.84 12.19
N SER A 95 -30.10 -6.41 10.95
CA SER A 95 -31.14 -5.77 10.14
C SER A 95 -31.84 -6.85 9.32
N ASP A 96 -33.03 -7.26 9.79
CA ASP A 96 -33.90 -8.29 9.19
C ASP A 96 -34.48 -7.91 7.81
N ASN A 97 -33.81 -7.10 7.00
CA ASN A 97 -34.30 -6.81 5.66
C ASN A 97 -33.19 -6.49 4.66
N THR A 98 -33.27 -7.23 3.55
CA THR A 98 -32.69 -7.05 2.21
C THR A 98 -31.21 -7.41 1.98
N ASN A 99 -30.99 -8.66 1.55
CA ASN A 99 -30.16 -9.16 0.42
C ASN A 99 -28.80 -8.51 0.09
N SER A 100 -28.18 -7.76 0.98
CA SER A 100 -26.82 -7.26 0.80
C SER A 100 -26.07 -7.40 2.12
N ASN A 101 -25.41 -8.56 2.30
CA ASN A 101 -24.40 -8.79 3.33
C ASN A 101 -23.14 -7.94 3.05
N ILE A 102 -23.30 -6.63 2.86
CA ILE A 102 -22.18 -5.72 2.68
C ILE A 102 -21.62 -5.47 4.07
N GLN A 103 -20.54 -6.19 4.39
CA GLN A 103 -19.74 -5.95 5.58
C GLN A 103 -19.31 -4.48 5.60
N ARG A 104 -19.62 -3.78 6.69
CA ARG A 104 -19.23 -2.38 6.86
C ARG A 104 -18.02 -2.33 7.75
N TYR A 105 -16.99 -1.62 7.32
CA TYR A 105 -15.79 -1.41 8.09
C TYR A 105 -15.73 0.03 8.55
N ARG A 106 -15.31 0.24 9.79
CA ARG A 106 -14.95 1.56 10.28
C ARG A 106 -13.46 1.77 10.03
N TYR A 107 -13.12 2.78 9.24
CA TYR A 107 -11.72 3.16 9.05
C TYR A 107 -11.27 4.03 10.21
N CYS A 108 -10.04 3.84 10.67
CA CYS A 108 -9.52 4.44 11.88
C CYS A 108 -8.03 4.77 11.71
N TYR A 109 -7.61 5.92 12.25
CA TYR A 109 -6.18 6.28 12.39
C TYR A 109 -5.55 5.48 13.53
N ASN A 110 -6.29 5.35 14.63
CA ASN A 110 -5.97 4.52 15.80
C ASN A 110 -7.28 3.97 16.39
N SER A 111 -7.21 3.25 17.51
CA SER A 111 -8.38 2.66 18.20
C SER A 111 -9.56 3.61 18.42
N SER A 112 -9.29 4.92 18.48
CA SER A 112 -10.23 5.92 18.96
C SER A 112 -10.52 7.04 17.96
N LEU A 113 -9.82 7.14 16.83
CA LEU A 113 -10.02 8.23 15.86
C LEU A 113 -10.43 7.68 14.48
N PRO A 114 -11.72 7.75 14.09
CA PRO A 114 -12.23 7.27 12.82
C PRO A 114 -11.74 8.17 11.72
N LEU A 115 -11.45 7.58 10.57
CA LEU A 115 -11.13 8.27 9.34
C LEU A 115 -12.29 8.15 8.35
N CYS A 116 -12.39 9.12 7.46
CA CYS A 116 -13.13 8.93 6.22
C CYS A 116 -12.37 7.95 5.32
N LYS A 117 -13.07 7.27 4.40
CA LYS A 117 -12.45 6.31 3.48
C LYS A 117 -11.31 6.92 2.65
N PRO A 118 -11.45 8.11 2.02
CA PRO A 118 -10.34 8.72 1.29
C PRO A 118 -9.07 8.94 2.15
N ALA A 119 -9.22 9.44 3.38
CA ALA A 119 -8.10 9.68 4.28
C ALA A 119 -7.42 8.36 4.68
N PHE A 120 -8.20 7.31 4.91
CA PHE A 120 -7.66 5.98 5.19
C PHE A 120 -6.89 5.39 4.00
N LEU A 121 -7.45 5.48 2.79
CA LEU A 121 -6.79 5.03 1.56
C LEU A 121 -5.46 5.76 1.34
N LYS A 122 -5.46 7.09 1.50
CA LYS A 122 -4.25 7.90 1.39
C LYS A 122 -3.22 7.51 2.45
N LEU A 123 -3.64 7.37 3.71
CA LEU A 123 -2.75 6.99 4.83
C LEU A 123 -2.06 5.65 4.57
N CYS A 124 -2.80 4.68 4.02
CA CYS A 124 -2.28 3.35 3.72
C CYS A 124 -1.56 3.28 2.36
N GLY A 125 -1.61 4.32 1.53
CA GLY A 125 -1.04 4.31 0.19
C GLY A 125 -1.71 3.32 -0.77
N ILE A 126 -3.00 3.03 -0.60
CA ILE A 126 -3.76 2.07 -1.42
C ILE A 126 -4.93 2.72 -2.14
N ASN A 127 -5.43 2.07 -3.19
CA ASN A 127 -6.64 2.49 -3.90
C ASN A 127 -7.87 1.67 -3.45
N ASP A 128 -9.06 2.11 -3.89
CA ASP A 128 -10.33 1.43 -3.60
C ASP A 128 -10.36 -0.04 -4.04
N TYR A 129 -9.73 -0.35 -5.17
CA TYR A 129 -9.68 -1.71 -5.71
C TYR A 129 -8.90 -2.66 -4.78
N LEU A 130 -7.72 -2.24 -4.33
CA LEU A 130 -6.92 -3.04 -3.40
C LEU A 130 -7.64 -3.19 -2.07
N LEU A 131 -8.26 -2.11 -1.56
CA LEU A 131 -9.06 -2.20 -0.34
C LEU A 131 -10.19 -3.23 -0.46
N GLY A 132 -10.97 -3.20 -1.55
CA GLY A 132 -12.02 -4.19 -1.80
C GLY A 132 -11.48 -5.61 -1.93
N THR A 133 -10.32 -5.77 -2.57
CA THR A 133 -9.63 -7.06 -2.66
C THR A 133 -9.22 -7.59 -1.29
N LEU A 134 -8.68 -6.72 -0.42
CA LEU A 134 -8.27 -7.10 0.94
C LEU A 134 -9.47 -7.43 1.83
N GLN A 135 -10.58 -6.70 1.69
CA GLN A 135 -11.83 -7.00 2.40
C GLN A 135 -12.38 -8.38 2.00
N ASN A 136 -12.42 -8.68 0.70
CA ASN A 136 -12.85 -9.99 0.20
C ASN A 136 -11.93 -11.11 0.70
N HIS A 137 -10.62 -10.91 0.59
CA HIS A 137 -9.64 -11.90 1.05
C HIS A 137 -9.71 -12.12 2.56
N LEU A 138 -9.87 -11.06 3.36
CA LEU A 138 -10.04 -11.19 4.80
C LEU A 138 -11.26 -12.06 5.11
N HIS A 139 -12.34 -11.91 4.35
CA HIS A 139 -13.54 -12.70 4.54
C HIS A 139 -13.38 -14.17 4.14
N THR A 140 -12.70 -14.46 3.03
CA THR A 140 -12.57 -15.82 2.51
C THR A 140 -11.40 -16.61 3.12
N GLU A 141 -10.29 -15.92 3.43
CA GLU A 141 -9.00 -16.54 3.76
C GLU A 141 -8.37 -15.95 5.04
N GLY A 142 -9.02 -14.98 5.68
CA GLY A 142 -8.56 -14.38 6.94
C GLY A 142 -7.29 -13.53 6.79
N LEU A 143 -6.41 -13.63 7.79
CA LEU A 143 -5.14 -12.91 7.86
C LEU A 143 -4.01 -13.57 7.06
N SER A 144 -4.29 -14.65 6.33
CA SER A 144 -3.29 -15.28 5.48
C SER A 144 -2.79 -14.31 4.41
N GLU A 145 -1.55 -14.56 3.96
CA GLU A 145 -0.93 -13.79 2.91
C GLU A 145 -1.70 -13.97 1.59
N ARG A 146 -1.98 -12.87 0.89
CA ARG A 146 -2.59 -12.95 -0.43
C ARG A 146 -1.56 -13.38 -1.46
N ILE A 147 -1.63 -14.65 -1.85
CA ILE A 147 -0.81 -15.19 -2.92
C ILE A 147 -1.44 -14.75 -4.25
N HIS A 148 -0.78 -13.84 -4.96
CA HIS A 148 -1.13 -13.56 -6.36
C HIS A 148 -0.62 -14.71 -7.22
N GLY A 149 -1.29 -15.85 -7.16
CA GLY A 149 -0.97 -16.94 -8.06
C GLY A 149 -1.35 -16.54 -9.48
N ASN A 150 -0.49 -16.83 -10.45
CA ASN A 150 -1.03 -17.25 -11.73
C ASN A 150 -1.71 -18.61 -11.51
N ILE A 151 -2.86 -18.63 -10.84
CA ILE A 151 -3.64 -19.85 -10.63
C ILE A 151 -4.22 -20.19 -12.01
N GLY A 152 -3.51 -21.04 -12.75
CA GLY A 152 -3.85 -21.48 -14.10
C GLY A 152 -2.79 -21.24 -15.18
N ARG A 153 -1.72 -20.47 -14.91
CA ARG A 153 -0.59 -20.31 -15.83
C ARG A 153 0.73 -20.31 -15.08
N ILE A 154 1.38 -21.46 -15.02
CA ILE A 154 2.79 -21.56 -14.62
C ILE A 154 3.55 -20.45 -15.38
N PRO A 155 4.25 -19.53 -14.69
CA PRO A 155 5.08 -18.55 -15.39
C PRO A 155 6.01 -19.31 -16.34
N MET A 156 6.00 -18.98 -17.63
CA MET A 156 6.94 -19.58 -18.60
C MET A 156 8.42 -19.27 -18.30
N THR A 157 8.72 -18.68 -17.15
CA THR A 157 10.05 -18.22 -16.75
C THR A 157 10.62 -18.94 -15.52
N ASP A 158 9.96 -19.96 -14.97
CA ASP A 158 10.55 -20.80 -13.90
C ASP A 158 11.74 -21.66 -14.37
N ASN A 159 12.11 -21.58 -15.66
CA ASN A 159 13.35 -22.14 -16.19
C ASN A 159 14.56 -21.20 -16.07
N ARG A 160 14.48 -20.08 -15.33
CA ARG A 160 15.70 -19.34 -14.98
C ARG A 160 16.38 -20.05 -13.82
N VAL A 161 17.08 -21.14 -14.13
CA VAL A 161 18.15 -21.68 -13.29
C VAL A 161 19.02 -20.50 -12.88
N PHE A 162 19.23 -20.33 -11.57
CA PHE A 162 20.12 -19.30 -11.04
C PHE A 162 21.54 -19.63 -11.50
N LEU A 163 21.98 -19.02 -12.60
CA LEU A 163 23.32 -19.22 -13.16
C LEU A 163 24.30 -18.42 -12.30
N ASN A 164 24.91 -19.07 -11.32
CA ASN A 164 26.04 -18.52 -10.58
C ASN A 164 27.33 -18.63 -11.42
N PHE A 165 28.43 -18.02 -10.96
CA PHE A 165 29.70 -18.02 -11.69
C PHE A 165 30.26 -19.44 -11.94
N GLU A 166 30.05 -20.34 -10.98
CA GLU A 166 30.49 -21.75 -11.03
C GLU A 166 29.78 -22.55 -12.13
N ILE A 167 28.52 -22.25 -12.42
CA ILE A 167 27.74 -22.89 -13.49
C ILE A 167 27.97 -22.19 -14.83
N THR A 168 28.17 -20.87 -14.81
CA THR A 168 28.30 -20.04 -16.03
C THR A 168 29.58 -20.37 -16.82
N PHE A 169 30.70 -20.60 -16.12
CA PHE A 169 31.98 -20.86 -16.78
C PHE A 169 32.02 -22.19 -17.55
N PRO A 170 31.62 -23.34 -16.96
CA PRO A 170 31.56 -24.62 -17.68
C PRO A 170 30.55 -24.61 -18.82
N LEU A 171 29.38 -23.97 -18.64
CA LEU A 171 28.35 -23.87 -19.67
C LEU A 171 28.86 -23.09 -20.89
N LYS A 172 29.59 -21.98 -20.66
CA LYS A 172 30.24 -21.21 -21.73
C LYS A 172 31.26 -22.06 -22.49
N GLN A 173 32.12 -22.81 -21.79
CA GLN A 173 33.10 -23.68 -22.44
C GLN A 173 32.43 -24.77 -23.28
N PHE A 174 31.38 -25.40 -22.75
CA PHE A 174 30.62 -26.41 -23.48
C PHE A 174 30.01 -25.85 -24.77
N LEU A 175 29.35 -24.69 -24.69
CA LEU A 175 28.72 -24.06 -25.87
C LEU A 175 29.75 -23.68 -26.94
N VAL A 176 30.90 -23.14 -26.54
CA VAL A 176 32.01 -22.83 -27.46
C VAL A 176 32.52 -24.12 -28.12
N GLN A 177 32.81 -25.16 -27.35
CA GLN A 177 33.27 -26.44 -27.91
C GLN A 177 32.24 -27.08 -28.85
N TYR A 178 30.98 -27.09 -28.46
CA TYR A 178 29.89 -27.62 -29.27
C TYR A 178 29.75 -26.83 -30.58
N SER A 179 29.83 -25.49 -30.54
CA SER A 179 29.80 -24.66 -31.75
C SER A 179 30.98 -24.94 -32.69
N CYS A 180 32.18 -25.16 -32.15
CA CYS A 180 33.36 -25.51 -32.93
C CYS A 180 33.23 -26.88 -33.60
N ILE A 181 32.68 -27.88 -32.89
CA ILE A 181 32.50 -29.25 -33.40
C ILE A 181 31.40 -29.30 -34.46
N HIS A 182 30.30 -28.58 -34.24
CA HIS A 182 29.09 -28.67 -35.07
C HIS A 182 28.92 -27.51 -36.05
N GLY A 183 29.93 -26.64 -36.20
CA GLY A 183 29.98 -25.60 -37.23
C GLY A 183 28.94 -24.49 -37.06
N LEU A 184 28.51 -24.19 -35.84
CA LEU A 184 27.66 -23.03 -35.60
C LEU A 184 28.51 -21.76 -35.71
N PRO A 185 28.09 -20.73 -36.47
CA PRO A 185 28.83 -19.49 -36.54
C PRO A 185 28.93 -18.90 -35.14
N SER A 186 30.14 -18.45 -34.76
CA SER A 186 30.34 -17.73 -33.49
C SER A 186 29.32 -16.60 -33.42
N PRO A 187 28.57 -16.45 -32.32
CA PRO A 187 27.81 -15.23 -32.10
C PRO A 187 28.83 -14.10 -32.06
N LEU A 188 28.72 -13.17 -33.02
CA LEU A 188 29.38 -11.87 -32.98
C LEU A 188 28.76 -11.02 -31.87
#